data_AF-A0AA41RSC6-F1
#
_entry.id   AF-A0AA41RSC6-F1
#
_cell.length_a   1.000
_cell.length_b   1.000
_cell.length_c   1.000
_cell.angle_alpha   90.00
_cell.angle_beta   90.00
_cell.angle_gamma   90.00
#
_symmetry.space_group_name_H-M   'P 1'
#
loop_
_entity.id
_entity.type
_entity.pdbx_description
1 polymer ?
#
loop_
_entity_poly.entity_id
_entity_poly.type
_entity_poly.pdbx_seq_one_letter_code
_entity_poly.pdbx_strand_id
1 'polypeptide(L)'
;MISQISGWSWRQGVADLTVGENKMTNMGVSVVVVMLVSYWFLVVGKRLWRSNDGESRLPPGPRGLPLLGNLLTLEPGLHEYFAKLSKIHGPIVKLQLGRMRVIVLNSSSLAKEVLRDQDANFSDRDTPVAALAFTYGGKDIAWSHTDQEWRKLRRILIQELLSNTSLDSSYYTLRRPEVRRLVKDVYGMINTPVNVGEQVFAATLNMVLNMLWGGTIQGEDRVRVQTEFRQLVNEMIELSLKPNVSDFFPVLTRFDLQGIEKKAKKILLEMDRIFNCVIDEHLNLDFKSNAHKLRSTEDFLQFLLKLTEKHDLKTRVTMTQLKALLL
;
A
#
# COMPACT_ATOMS: atom_id res chain seq x y z
N MET A 1 0.66 23.01 63.63
CA MET A 1 -0.66 23.68 63.48
C MET A 1 -1.28 23.15 62.19
N ILE A 2 -2.22 22.23 62.30
CA ILE A 2 -2.87 21.54 61.18
C ILE A 2 -4.16 22.30 60.84
N SER A 3 -4.29 22.78 59.59
CA SER A 3 -5.55 23.00 58.85
C SER A 3 -5.20 23.65 57.48
N GLN A 4 -5.18 22.89 56.38
CA GLN A 4 -6.26 22.79 55.38
C GLN A 4 -6.69 24.13 54.76
N ILE A 5 -6.34 24.34 53.48
CA ILE A 5 -7.30 24.75 52.43
C ILE A 5 -6.97 23.97 51.15
N SER A 6 -7.79 22.95 50.88
CA SER A 6 -7.99 22.24 49.61
C SER A 6 -8.47 23.21 48.53
N GLY A 7 -8.03 23.16 47.28
CA GLY A 7 -8.31 22.05 46.36
C GLY A 7 -9.44 22.46 45.42
N TRP A 8 -9.15 23.26 44.39
CA TRP A 8 -10.06 23.46 43.26
C TRP A 8 -10.03 22.19 42.41
N SER A 9 -11.12 21.44 42.45
CA SER A 9 -11.31 20.17 41.74
C SER A 9 -12.33 20.36 40.64
N TRP A 10 -11.99 19.94 39.42
CA TRP A 10 -12.86 19.93 38.23
C TRP A 10 -14.19 19.19 38.45
N ARG A 11 -14.36 18.45 39.55
CA ARG A 11 -15.62 17.82 39.95
C ARG A 11 -16.69 18.81 40.41
N GLN A 12 -16.34 20.01 40.86
CA GLN A 12 -17.33 21.01 41.28
C GLN A 12 -18.03 21.71 40.10
N GLY A 13 -17.36 21.87 38.95
CA GLY A 13 -17.98 22.45 37.74
C GLY A 13 -18.99 21.52 37.04
N VAL A 14 -18.98 20.22 37.35
CA VAL A 14 -19.91 19.23 36.77
C VAL A 14 -21.11 18.96 37.70
N ALA A 15 -20.99 19.23 39.00
CA ALA A 15 -22.06 19.01 39.96
C ALA A 15 -23.19 20.06 39.85
N ASP A 16 -22.86 21.31 39.55
CA ASP A 16 -23.86 22.40 39.42
C ASP A 16 -24.65 22.38 38.10
N LEU A 17 -24.36 21.45 37.18
CA LEU A 17 -25.18 21.19 35.99
C LEU A 17 -26.18 20.04 36.18
N THR A 18 -26.28 19.47 37.38
CA THR A 18 -27.10 18.25 37.62
C THR A 18 -28.17 18.39 38.69
N VAL A 19 -28.53 19.61 39.09
CA VAL A 19 -29.59 19.82 40.08
C VAL A 19 -30.75 20.59 39.45
N GLY A 20 -31.81 19.84 39.14
CA GLY A 20 -33.15 20.38 38.96
C GLY A 20 -33.57 20.66 37.52
N GLU A 21 -33.82 19.61 36.73
CA GLU A 21 -35.09 19.40 36.03
C GLU A 21 -35.00 18.14 35.13
N ASN A 22 -35.93 17.21 35.40
CA ASN A 22 -36.43 16.20 34.47
C ASN A 22 -35.49 15.09 33.95
N LYS A 23 -35.12 14.15 34.84
CA LYS A 23 -34.68 12.79 34.43
C LYS A 23 -35.67 12.13 33.45
N MET A 24 -36.97 12.41 33.60
CA MET A 24 -38.03 11.89 32.75
C MET A 24 -38.04 12.50 31.34
N THR A 25 -37.69 13.79 31.18
CA THR A 25 -37.57 14.40 29.85
C THR A 25 -36.30 13.95 29.16
N ASN A 26 -35.17 13.81 29.86
CA ASN A 26 -33.92 13.29 29.26
C ASN A 26 -34.07 11.84 28.79
N MET A 27 -34.82 11.01 29.54
CA MET A 27 -35.17 9.65 29.11
C MET A 27 -36.14 9.66 27.92
N GLY A 28 -37.16 10.53 27.95
CA GLY A 28 -38.08 10.73 26.84
C GLY A 28 -37.39 11.20 25.55
N VAL A 29 -36.48 12.17 25.65
CA VAL A 29 -35.67 12.66 24.53
C VAL A 29 -34.79 11.54 23.96
N SER A 30 -34.13 10.75 24.82
CA SER A 30 -33.31 9.61 24.38
C SER A 30 -34.14 8.56 23.63
N VAL A 31 -35.33 8.25 24.12
CA VAL A 31 -36.27 7.32 23.48
C VAL A 31 -36.78 7.86 22.14
N VAL A 32 -37.11 9.15 22.06
CA VAL A 32 -37.52 9.81 20.81
C VAL A 32 -36.38 9.81 19.79
N VAL A 33 -35.14 10.09 20.21
CA VAL A 33 -33.97 10.03 19.31
C VAL A 33 -33.77 8.62 18.77
N VAL A 34 -33.85 7.57 19.61
CA VAL A 34 -33.75 6.17 19.15
C VAL A 34 -34.89 5.82 18.18
N MET A 35 -36.12 6.26 18.44
CA MET A 35 -37.25 6.07 17.53
C MET A 35 -37.07 6.80 16.19
N LEU A 36 -36.55 8.03 16.20
CA LEU A 36 -36.27 8.79 14.99
C LEU A 36 -35.13 8.18 14.18
N VAL A 37 -34.06 7.72 14.84
CA VAL A 37 -32.93 7.04 14.19
C VAL A 37 -33.39 5.73 13.57
N SER A 38 -34.16 4.91 14.31
CA SER A 38 -34.71 3.66 13.79
C SER A 38 -35.71 3.88 12.65
N TYR A 39 -36.60 4.87 12.75
CA TYR A 39 -37.50 5.26 11.66
C TYR A 39 -36.74 5.73 10.43
N TRP A 40 -35.72 6.58 10.60
CA TRP A 40 -34.85 7.02 9.52
C TRP A 40 -34.14 5.82 8.86
N PHE A 41 -33.60 4.90 9.67
CA PHE A 41 -32.98 3.66 9.18
C PHE A 41 -33.96 2.77 8.43
N LEU A 42 -35.22 2.69 8.87
CA LEU A 42 -36.28 1.93 8.20
C LEU A 42 -36.72 2.57 6.89
N VAL A 43 -36.90 3.90 6.84
CA VAL A 43 -37.34 4.62 5.64
C VAL A 43 -36.22 4.68 4.61
N VAL A 44 -35.02 5.07 5.03
CA VAL A 44 -33.83 5.11 4.16
C VAL A 44 -33.42 3.69 3.77
N GLY A 45 -33.45 2.74 4.69
CA GLY A 45 -33.20 1.32 4.42
C GLY A 45 -34.16 0.74 3.40
N LYS A 46 -35.48 0.96 3.54
CA LYS A 46 -36.48 0.53 2.55
C LYS A 46 -36.30 1.21 1.19
N ARG A 47 -35.96 2.51 1.16
CA ARG A 47 -35.72 3.25 -0.09
C ARG A 47 -34.47 2.76 -0.81
N LEU A 48 -33.40 2.50 -0.06
CA LEU A 48 -32.15 1.95 -0.58
C LEU A 48 -32.32 0.49 -1.02
N TRP A 49 -33.11 -0.31 -0.31
CA TRP A 49 -33.41 -1.70 -0.72
C TRP A 49 -34.26 -1.77 -1.97
N ARG A 50 -35.23 -0.87 -2.15
CA ARG A 50 -36.07 -0.78 -3.36
C ARG A 50 -35.33 -0.21 -4.57
N SER A 51 -34.23 0.53 -4.37
CA SER A 51 -33.44 1.13 -5.46
C SER A 51 -32.64 0.10 -6.29
N ASN A 52 -32.76 -1.21 -6.00
CA ASN A 52 -31.95 -2.25 -6.62
C ASN A 52 -32.55 -2.80 -7.94
N ASP A 53 -33.64 -2.22 -8.43
CA ASP A 53 -34.35 -2.65 -9.65
C ASP A 53 -33.53 -2.46 -10.96
N GLY A 54 -32.30 -1.92 -10.89
CA GLY A 54 -31.34 -1.85 -12.00
C GLY A 54 -30.44 -3.09 -12.16
N GLU A 55 -30.65 -4.16 -11.39
CA GLU A 55 -29.77 -5.34 -11.34
C GLU A 55 -29.76 -6.24 -12.60
N SER A 56 -30.66 -6.06 -13.57
CA SER A 56 -30.80 -7.02 -14.68
C SER A 56 -29.58 -7.12 -15.61
N ARG A 57 -28.65 -6.17 -15.55
CA ARG A 57 -27.41 -6.14 -16.36
C ARG A 57 -26.13 -6.41 -15.58
N LEU A 58 -26.21 -6.62 -14.25
CA LEU A 58 -25.03 -6.84 -13.43
C LEU A 58 -24.77 -8.33 -13.22
N PRO A 59 -23.50 -8.75 -13.02
CA PRO A 59 -23.21 -10.13 -12.66
C PRO A 59 -23.92 -10.56 -11.37
N PRO A 60 -24.19 -11.86 -11.22
CA PRO A 60 -24.79 -12.42 -10.01
C PRO A 60 -23.86 -12.25 -8.80
N GLY A 61 -24.40 -12.31 -7.59
CA GLY A 61 -23.60 -12.27 -6.37
C GLY A 61 -24.46 -12.21 -5.11
N PRO A 62 -23.85 -12.31 -3.93
CA PRO A 62 -24.59 -12.23 -2.68
C PRO A 62 -25.21 -10.84 -2.51
N ARG A 63 -26.41 -10.82 -1.93
CA ARG A 63 -27.13 -9.57 -1.64
C ARG A 63 -26.50 -8.90 -0.42
N GLY A 64 -25.95 -7.70 -0.64
CA GLY A 64 -25.41 -6.88 0.44
C GLY A 64 -26.48 -6.18 1.26
N LEU A 65 -26.14 -5.81 2.48
CA LEU A 65 -26.94 -4.95 3.36
C LEU A 65 -26.99 -3.51 2.80
N PRO A 66 -28.05 -2.74 3.11
CA PRO A 66 -28.07 -1.32 2.80
C PRO A 66 -26.84 -0.60 3.37
N LEU A 67 -26.24 0.30 2.59
CA LEU A 67 -25.04 1.10 2.90
C LEU A 67 -23.72 0.31 3.07
N LEU A 68 -23.71 -0.81 3.79
CA LEU A 68 -22.51 -1.60 4.08
C LEU A 68 -22.17 -2.61 2.96
N GLY A 69 -23.16 -3.00 2.17
CA GLY A 69 -23.00 -4.09 1.22
C GLY A 69 -22.69 -5.41 1.95
N ASN A 70 -21.66 -6.10 1.48
CA ASN A 70 -21.21 -7.41 1.96
C ASN A 70 -20.04 -7.29 2.95
N LEU A 71 -19.71 -6.09 3.45
CA LEU A 71 -18.59 -5.90 4.39
C LEU A 71 -18.70 -6.80 5.63
N LEU A 72 -19.92 -6.97 6.17
CA LEU A 72 -20.16 -7.79 7.36
C LEU A 72 -20.17 -9.30 7.09
N THR A 73 -20.24 -9.70 5.82
CA THR A 73 -20.29 -11.11 5.40
C THR A 73 -18.97 -11.59 4.79
N LEU A 74 -17.94 -10.74 4.77
CA LEU A 74 -16.61 -11.12 4.31
C LEU A 74 -15.96 -12.09 5.29
N GLU A 75 -15.47 -13.21 4.77
CA GLU A 75 -14.67 -14.16 5.54
C GLU A 75 -13.17 -13.85 5.43
N PRO A 76 -12.36 -14.14 6.47
CA PRO A 76 -10.90 -14.17 6.35
C PRO A 76 -10.45 -15.11 5.22
N GLY A 77 -9.28 -14.84 4.64
CA GLY A 77 -8.81 -15.60 3.48
C GLY A 77 -9.62 -15.27 2.22
N LEU A 78 -9.60 -13.99 1.82
CA LEU A 78 -10.47 -13.45 0.75
C LEU A 78 -10.42 -14.27 -0.55
N HIS A 79 -9.25 -14.79 -0.93
CA HIS A 79 -9.11 -15.60 -2.14
C HIS A 79 -9.90 -16.93 -2.06
N GLU A 80 -9.91 -17.60 -0.91
CA GLU A 80 -10.72 -18.81 -0.70
C GLU A 80 -12.22 -18.48 -0.63
N TYR A 81 -12.57 -17.41 0.07
CA TYR A 81 -13.95 -16.92 0.16
C TYR A 81 -14.52 -16.61 -1.23
N PHE A 82 -13.77 -15.88 -2.05
CA PHE A 82 -14.14 -15.58 -3.43
C PHE A 82 -14.26 -16.84 -4.29
N ALA A 83 -13.35 -17.80 -4.14
CA ALA A 83 -13.45 -19.08 -4.83
C ALA A 83 -14.72 -19.85 -4.45
N LYS A 84 -15.12 -19.86 -3.17
CA LYS A 84 -16.39 -20.44 -2.71
C LYS A 84 -17.59 -19.71 -3.33
N LEU A 85 -17.60 -18.39 -3.30
CA LEU A 85 -18.69 -17.60 -3.91
C LEU A 85 -18.86 -17.89 -5.40
N SER A 86 -17.76 -18.03 -6.14
CA SER A 86 -17.84 -18.36 -7.57
C SER A 86 -18.41 -19.74 -7.85
N LYS A 87 -18.29 -20.70 -6.92
CA LYS A 87 -18.98 -22.00 -7.04
C LYS A 87 -20.50 -21.87 -6.92
N ILE A 88 -20.97 -20.85 -6.20
CA ILE A 88 -22.41 -20.61 -5.96
C ILE A 88 -23.01 -19.72 -7.04
N HIS A 89 -22.34 -18.63 -7.39
CA HIS A 89 -22.87 -17.58 -8.27
C HIS A 89 -22.34 -17.66 -9.71
N GLY A 90 -21.35 -18.52 -9.97
CA GLY A 90 -20.69 -18.62 -11.27
C GLY A 90 -19.36 -17.86 -11.33
N PRO A 91 -18.70 -17.86 -12.51
CA PRO A 91 -17.32 -17.42 -12.65
C PRO A 91 -17.13 -15.89 -12.63
N ILE A 92 -18.21 -15.10 -12.65
CA ILE A 92 -18.22 -13.65 -12.46
C ILE A 92 -19.14 -13.34 -11.28
N VAL A 93 -18.58 -12.82 -10.20
CA VAL A 93 -19.34 -12.52 -8.97
C VAL A 93 -19.28 -11.03 -8.66
N LYS A 94 -20.44 -10.42 -8.44
CA LYS A 94 -20.57 -9.04 -7.96
C LYS A 94 -20.58 -9.01 -6.44
N LEU A 95 -19.75 -8.15 -5.86
CA LEU A 95 -19.77 -7.78 -4.46
C LEU A 95 -19.88 -6.26 -4.32
N GLN A 96 -20.63 -5.82 -3.32
CA GLN A 96 -20.64 -4.43 -2.86
C GLN A 96 -19.90 -4.36 -1.53
N LEU A 97 -18.88 -3.52 -1.38
CA LEU A 97 -18.13 -3.27 -0.14
C LEU A 97 -18.28 -1.80 0.25
N GLY A 98 -19.23 -1.49 1.14
CA GLY A 98 -19.62 -0.10 1.38
C GLY A 98 -20.16 0.54 0.10
N ARG A 99 -19.51 1.62 -0.36
CA ARG A 99 -19.80 2.27 -1.65
C ARG A 99 -18.97 1.72 -2.83
N MET A 100 -17.94 0.91 -2.57
CA MET A 100 -17.10 0.29 -3.58
C MET A 100 -17.80 -0.94 -4.20
N ARG A 101 -17.79 -1.06 -5.53
CA ARG A 101 -18.28 -2.25 -6.23
C ARG A 101 -17.09 -3.09 -6.70
N VAL A 102 -17.07 -4.35 -6.30
CA VAL A 102 -16.01 -5.31 -6.64
C VAL A 102 -16.59 -6.38 -7.55
N ILE A 103 -15.92 -6.64 -8.67
CA ILE A 103 -16.23 -7.77 -9.56
C ILE A 103 -15.10 -8.78 -9.43
N VAL A 104 -15.45 -9.98 -8.97
CA VAL A 104 -14.54 -11.11 -8.82
C VAL A 104 -14.64 -11.99 -10.06
N LEU A 105 -13.50 -12.28 -10.67
CA LEU A 105 -13.38 -13.19 -11.81
C LEU A 105 -12.68 -14.46 -11.36
N ASN A 106 -13.32 -15.62 -11.58
CA ASN A 106 -12.76 -16.91 -11.22
C ASN A 106 -12.81 -17.89 -12.41
N SER A 107 -12.17 -17.48 -13.51
CA SER A 107 -11.92 -18.32 -14.69
C SER A 107 -10.70 -17.81 -15.44
N SER A 108 -9.89 -18.72 -15.98
CA SER A 108 -8.73 -18.37 -16.80
C SER A 108 -9.13 -17.67 -18.11
N SER A 109 -10.25 -18.08 -18.73
CA SER A 109 -10.75 -17.44 -19.96
C SER A 109 -11.17 -15.99 -19.72
N LEU A 110 -11.83 -15.72 -18.59
CA LEU A 110 -12.24 -14.37 -18.20
C LEU A 110 -11.06 -13.51 -17.79
N ALA A 111 -10.09 -14.09 -17.09
CA ALA A 111 -8.85 -13.40 -16.76
C ALA A 111 -8.08 -12.99 -18.02
N LYS A 112 -8.02 -13.86 -19.05
CA LYS A 112 -7.44 -13.51 -20.35
C LYS A 112 -8.22 -12.37 -21.03
N GLU A 113 -9.55 -12.47 -21.06
CA GLU A 113 -10.40 -11.44 -21.67
C GLU A 113 -10.11 -10.06 -21.04
N VAL A 114 -10.09 -9.98 -19.71
CA VAL A 114 -9.94 -8.72 -18.97
C VAL A 114 -8.49 -8.20 -18.95
N LEU A 115 -7.50 -9.07 -18.76
CA LEU A 115 -6.11 -8.67 -18.57
C LEU A 115 -5.30 -8.62 -19.87
N ARG A 116 -5.83 -9.13 -20.99
CA ARG A 116 -5.14 -9.13 -22.29
C ARG A 116 -6.00 -8.57 -23.41
N ASP A 117 -7.20 -9.13 -23.62
CA ASP A 117 -7.99 -8.79 -24.80
C ASP A 117 -8.70 -7.43 -24.65
N GLN A 118 -9.00 -7.03 -23.41
CA GLN A 118 -9.64 -5.77 -23.00
C GLN A 118 -8.76 -4.96 -22.02
N ASP A 119 -7.44 -5.18 -22.04
CA ASP A 119 -6.50 -4.55 -21.10
C ASP A 119 -6.59 -3.02 -21.07
N ALA A 120 -6.81 -2.38 -22.23
CA ALA A 120 -7.02 -0.95 -22.33
C ALA A 120 -8.19 -0.44 -21.49
N ASN A 121 -9.23 -1.25 -21.27
CA ASN A 121 -10.42 -0.89 -20.51
C ASN A 121 -10.30 -1.19 -19.00
N PHE A 122 -9.43 -2.13 -18.62
CA PHE A 122 -9.31 -2.64 -17.24
C PHE A 122 -7.91 -2.45 -16.62
N SER A 123 -7.06 -1.67 -17.27
CA SER A 123 -5.67 -1.45 -16.83
C SER A 123 -5.52 -0.41 -15.71
N ASP A 124 -6.56 0.37 -15.41
CA ASP A 124 -6.52 1.32 -14.30
C ASP A 124 -6.55 0.64 -12.92
N ARG A 125 -6.21 1.40 -11.88
CA ARG A 125 -6.12 0.94 -10.49
C ARG A 125 -7.10 1.72 -9.64
N ASP A 126 -7.83 0.99 -8.79
CA ASP A 126 -8.53 1.56 -7.65
C ASP A 126 -7.54 1.57 -6.47
N THR A 127 -6.85 2.69 -6.29
CA THR A 127 -5.68 2.76 -5.41
C THR A 127 -6.11 3.09 -3.97
N PRO A 128 -5.79 2.24 -2.97
CA PRO A 128 -6.08 2.53 -1.57
C PRO A 128 -5.44 3.84 -1.10
N VAL A 129 -6.09 4.52 -0.15
CA VAL A 129 -5.58 5.77 0.45
C VAL A 129 -4.16 5.60 1.00
N ALA A 130 -3.85 4.45 1.61
CA ALA A 130 -2.51 4.14 2.08
C ALA A 130 -1.48 4.17 0.95
N ALA A 131 -1.77 3.45 -0.14
CA ALA A 131 -0.88 3.34 -1.30
C ALA A 131 -0.64 4.70 -1.96
N LEU A 132 -1.70 5.47 -2.23
CA LEU A 132 -1.57 6.83 -2.74
C LEU A 132 -0.65 7.69 -1.86
N ALA A 133 -0.80 7.57 -0.55
CA ALA A 133 -0.04 8.37 0.41
C ALA A 133 1.44 7.99 0.50
N PHE A 134 1.81 6.71 0.37
CA PHE A 134 3.23 6.30 0.46
C PHE A 134 3.93 6.12 -0.90
N THR A 135 3.22 6.21 -2.03
CA THR A 135 3.82 6.10 -3.38
C THR A 135 3.83 7.41 -4.17
N TYR A 136 4.10 8.53 -3.48
CA TYR A 136 4.19 9.86 -4.09
C TYR A 136 2.92 10.29 -4.84
N GLY A 137 1.75 9.86 -4.36
CA GLY A 137 0.46 10.10 -5.01
C GLY A 137 0.15 9.12 -6.14
N GLY A 138 0.62 7.87 -6.06
CA GLY A 138 0.43 6.88 -7.13
C GLY A 138 1.31 7.13 -8.34
N LYS A 139 2.58 7.50 -8.14
CA LYS A 139 3.55 7.72 -9.22
C LYS A 139 4.53 6.56 -9.42
N ASP A 140 4.40 5.52 -8.60
CA ASP A 140 5.10 4.24 -8.73
C ASP A 140 4.49 3.39 -9.85
N ILE A 141 5.11 2.25 -10.16
CA ILE A 141 4.65 1.37 -11.24
C ILE A 141 3.41 0.55 -10.87
N ALA A 142 3.19 0.24 -9.58
CA ALA A 142 2.14 -0.67 -9.14
C ALA A 142 0.77 0.03 -9.06
N TRP A 143 0.75 1.29 -8.60
CA TRP A 143 -0.48 2.01 -8.27
C TRP A 143 -0.82 3.21 -9.17
N SER A 144 0.05 3.57 -10.12
CA SER A 144 -0.26 4.65 -11.06
C SER A 144 -1.31 4.26 -12.10
N HIS A 145 -2.02 5.28 -12.60
CA HIS A 145 -2.91 5.14 -13.75
C HIS A 145 -2.15 4.82 -15.04
N THR A 146 -2.80 4.12 -15.97
CA THR A 146 -2.17 3.65 -17.21
C THR A 146 -2.11 4.77 -18.26
N ASP A 147 -1.19 5.71 -18.08
CA ASP A 147 -0.98 6.84 -18.98
C ASP A 147 0.33 6.72 -19.79
N GLN A 148 0.70 7.77 -20.52
CA GLN A 148 1.96 7.78 -21.29
C GLN A 148 3.19 7.79 -20.36
N GLU A 149 3.09 8.44 -19.21
CA GLU A 149 4.18 8.53 -18.23
C GLU A 149 4.43 7.18 -17.57
N TRP A 150 3.39 6.45 -17.17
CA TRP A 150 3.53 5.09 -16.65
C TRP A 150 4.15 4.16 -17.69
N ARG A 151 3.72 4.21 -18.96
CA ARG A 151 4.32 3.39 -20.03
C ARG A 151 5.81 3.71 -20.22
N LYS A 152 6.20 4.99 -20.08
CA LYS A 152 7.61 5.42 -20.13
C LYS A 152 8.41 4.84 -18.96
N LEU A 153 7.94 5.04 -17.73
CA LEU A 153 8.63 4.56 -16.52
C LEU A 153 8.72 3.03 -16.49
N ARG A 154 7.64 2.32 -16.86
CA ARG A 154 7.63 0.86 -16.98
C ARG A 154 8.63 0.37 -18.03
N ARG A 155 8.73 1.05 -19.17
CA ARG A 155 9.70 0.69 -20.22
C ARG A 155 11.14 0.84 -19.70
N ILE A 156 11.44 1.94 -19.00
CA ILE A 156 12.75 2.17 -18.37
C ILE A 156 13.06 1.03 -17.39
N LEU A 157 12.14 0.73 -16.46
CA LEU A 157 12.32 -0.35 -15.49
C LEU A 157 12.60 -1.70 -16.19
N ILE A 158 11.82 -2.04 -17.22
CA ILE A 158 11.96 -3.30 -17.93
C ILE A 158 13.29 -3.37 -18.70
N GLN A 159 13.68 -2.30 -19.39
CA GLN A 159 14.87 -2.31 -20.23
C GLN A 159 16.16 -2.36 -19.40
N GLU A 160 16.17 -1.66 -18.27
CA GLU A 160 17.41 -1.31 -17.60
C GLU A 160 17.65 -2.15 -16.34
N LEU A 161 16.57 -2.52 -15.64
CA LEU A 161 16.64 -3.39 -14.48
C LEU A 161 16.30 -4.85 -14.82
N LEU A 162 15.22 -5.09 -15.59
CA LEU A 162 14.62 -6.42 -15.74
C LEU A 162 14.92 -7.12 -17.08
N SER A 163 15.74 -6.52 -17.95
CA SER A 163 16.04 -7.13 -19.24
C SER A 163 16.98 -8.32 -19.08
N ASN A 164 16.88 -9.32 -19.96
CA ASN A 164 17.79 -10.47 -19.94
C ASN A 164 19.26 -10.02 -20.01
N THR A 165 19.55 -9.01 -20.84
CA THR A 165 20.89 -8.43 -20.94
C THR A 165 21.34 -7.86 -19.59
N SER A 166 20.54 -7.02 -18.94
CA SER A 166 20.91 -6.44 -17.64
C SER A 166 21.06 -7.51 -16.56
N LEU A 167 20.16 -8.49 -16.52
CA LEU A 167 20.17 -9.58 -15.53
C LEU A 167 21.39 -10.50 -15.70
N ASP A 168 21.73 -10.87 -16.93
CA ASP A 168 22.78 -11.87 -17.20
C ASP A 168 24.19 -11.26 -17.29
N SER A 169 24.30 -9.99 -17.68
CA SER A 169 25.59 -9.30 -17.76
C SER A 169 25.88 -8.50 -16.49
N SER A 170 25.14 -7.41 -16.27
CA SER A 170 25.39 -6.46 -15.18
C SER A 170 25.09 -7.07 -13.81
N TYR A 171 23.88 -7.59 -13.62
CA TYR A 171 23.44 -8.00 -12.29
C TYR A 171 23.84 -9.43 -11.90
N TYR A 172 24.36 -10.25 -12.81
CA TYR A 172 24.83 -11.59 -12.47
C TYR A 172 25.86 -11.57 -11.33
N THR A 173 26.79 -10.60 -11.37
CA THR A 173 27.83 -10.43 -10.34
C THR A 173 27.28 -9.94 -9.00
N LEU A 174 26.09 -9.33 -8.99
CA LEU A 174 25.41 -8.88 -7.76
C LEU A 174 24.48 -9.96 -7.17
N ARG A 175 23.85 -10.77 -8.02
CA ARG A 175 22.91 -11.83 -7.61
C ARG A 175 23.63 -13.08 -7.09
N ARG A 176 24.68 -13.52 -7.80
CA ARG A 176 25.38 -14.77 -7.48
C ARG A 176 25.98 -14.80 -6.07
N PRO A 177 26.62 -13.73 -5.56
CA PRO A 177 27.14 -13.72 -4.19
C PRO A 177 26.06 -13.87 -3.13
N GLU A 178 24.90 -13.23 -3.31
CA GLU A 178 23.79 -13.31 -2.34
C GLU A 178 23.20 -14.73 -2.27
N VAL A 179 23.04 -15.40 -3.42
CA VAL A 179 22.60 -16.81 -3.45
C VAL A 179 23.64 -17.71 -2.78
N ARG A 180 24.93 -17.52 -3.05
CA ARG A 180 26.01 -18.29 -2.39
C ARG A 180 26.04 -18.06 -0.89
N ARG A 181 25.81 -16.83 -0.45
CA ARG A 181 25.72 -16.47 0.96
C ARG A 181 24.54 -17.18 1.61
N LEU A 182 23.35 -17.12 1.02
CA LEU A 182 22.18 -17.86 1.49
C LEU A 182 22.46 -19.36 1.66
N VAL A 183 23.04 -20.01 0.65
CA VAL A 183 23.38 -21.44 0.72
C VAL A 183 24.38 -21.71 1.84
N LYS A 184 25.39 -20.86 2.00
CA LYS A 184 26.40 -20.99 3.07
C LYS A 184 25.78 -20.79 4.46
N ASP A 185 24.92 -19.78 4.62
CA ASP A 185 24.28 -19.45 5.90
C ASP A 185 23.35 -20.59 6.33
N VAL A 186 22.54 -21.13 5.40
CA VAL A 186 21.69 -22.31 5.66
C VAL A 186 22.53 -23.55 5.96
N TYR A 187 23.63 -23.78 5.22
CA TYR A 187 24.54 -24.90 5.49
C TYR A 187 25.22 -24.77 6.88
N GLY A 188 25.51 -23.55 7.34
CA GLY A 188 26.02 -23.30 8.68
C GLY A 188 25.03 -23.59 9.81
N MET A 189 23.74 -23.71 9.49
CA MET A 189 22.65 -24.00 10.43
C MET A 189 22.27 -25.49 10.46
N ILE A 190 23.18 -26.39 10.06
CA ILE A 190 22.97 -27.83 10.17
C ILE A 190 22.62 -28.18 11.63
N ASN A 191 21.60 -29.04 11.78
CA ASN A 191 21.05 -29.48 13.06
C ASN A 191 20.32 -28.39 13.88
N THR A 192 20.00 -27.23 13.31
CA THR A 192 19.11 -26.24 13.94
C THR A 192 17.83 -26.03 13.11
N PRO A 193 16.68 -25.71 13.72
CA PRO A 193 15.49 -25.32 12.99
C PRO A 193 15.73 -24.04 12.19
N VAL A 194 15.43 -24.04 10.89
CA VAL A 194 15.63 -22.90 9.99
C VAL A 194 14.29 -22.41 9.46
N ASN A 195 14.02 -21.10 9.60
CA ASN A 195 12.92 -20.45 8.90
C ASN A 195 13.33 -20.13 7.46
N VAL A 196 13.02 -21.02 6.52
CA VAL A 196 13.37 -20.87 5.10
C VAL A 196 12.77 -19.60 4.50
N GLY A 197 11.54 -19.23 4.90
CA GLY A 197 10.87 -18.04 4.40
C GLY A 197 11.63 -16.76 4.72
N GLU A 198 12.09 -16.61 5.97
CA GLU A 198 12.90 -15.46 6.38
C GLU A 198 14.25 -15.40 5.68
N GLN A 199 14.92 -16.55 5.50
CA GLN A 199 16.22 -16.62 4.83
C GLN A 199 16.11 -16.24 3.35
N VAL A 200 15.13 -16.81 2.64
CA VAL A 200 14.87 -16.50 1.23
C VAL A 200 14.43 -15.05 1.06
N PHE A 201 13.58 -14.53 1.95
CA PHE A 201 13.16 -13.14 1.91
C PHE A 201 14.35 -12.18 2.10
N ALA A 202 15.19 -12.42 3.11
CA ALA A 202 16.36 -11.58 3.37
C ALA A 202 17.35 -11.60 2.19
N ALA A 203 17.64 -12.78 1.65
CA ALA A 203 18.53 -12.92 0.49
C ALA A 203 17.95 -12.25 -0.77
N THR A 204 16.65 -12.39 -1.02
CA THR A 204 15.98 -11.76 -2.16
C THR A 204 15.98 -10.25 -2.04
N LEU A 205 15.69 -9.73 -0.85
CA LEU A 205 15.71 -8.29 -0.60
C LEU A 205 17.13 -7.71 -0.76
N ASN A 206 18.14 -8.34 -0.16
CA ASN A 206 19.53 -7.89 -0.30
C ASN A 206 19.97 -7.91 -1.77
N MET A 207 19.56 -8.94 -2.52
CA MET A 207 19.81 -9.03 -3.94
C MET A 207 19.15 -7.88 -4.72
N VAL A 208 17.88 -7.56 -4.46
CA VAL A 208 17.18 -6.43 -5.10
C VAL A 208 17.84 -5.11 -4.74
N LEU A 209 18.10 -4.85 -3.46
CA LEU A 209 18.76 -3.63 -3.00
C LEU A 209 20.16 -3.46 -3.61
N ASN A 210 20.88 -4.56 -3.82
CA ASN A 210 22.16 -4.51 -4.50
C ASN A 210 22.02 -4.12 -5.98
N MET A 211 20.99 -4.62 -6.67
CA MET A 211 20.71 -4.23 -8.06
C MET A 211 20.25 -2.77 -8.17
N LEU A 212 19.54 -2.26 -7.15
CA LEU A 212 19.06 -0.89 -7.12
C LEU A 212 20.18 0.12 -6.84
N TRP A 213 20.97 -0.08 -5.78
CA TRP A 213 22.00 0.87 -5.32
C TRP A 213 23.18 0.20 -4.59
N GLY A 214 23.48 -1.06 -4.88
CA GLY A 214 24.50 -1.84 -4.17
C GLY A 214 25.93 -1.34 -4.32
N GLY A 215 26.22 -0.52 -5.34
CA GLY A 215 27.51 0.12 -5.53
C GLY A 215 27.68 1.42 -4.73
N THR A 216 26.58 1.93 -4.17
CA THR A 216 26.51 3.30 -3.64
C THR A 216 26.83 3.38 -2.14
N ILE A 217 26.27 2.50 -1.32
CA ILE A 217 26.47 2.52 0.15
C ILE A 217 27.36 1.35 0.57
N GLN A 218 28.42 1.63 1.35
CA GLN A 218 29.40 0.62 1.79
C GLN A 218 29.44 0.47 3.32
N GLY A 219 30.03 -0.64 3.80
CA GLY A 219 30.30 -0.86 5.23
C GLY A 219 29.07 -0.96 6.13
N GLU A 220 29.18 -0.43 7.34
CA GLU A 220 28.12 -0.48 8.38
C GLU A 220 26.87 0.32 7.99
N ASP A 221 27.05 1.44 7.27
CA ASP A 221 25.95 2.27 6.80
C ASP A 221 25.03 1.50 5.83
N ARG A 222 25.59 0.60 5.02
CA ARG A 222 24.81 -0.29 4.14
C ARG A 222 23.88 -1.20 4.93
N VAL A 223 24.39 -1.84 5.97
CA VAL A 223 23.59 -2.77 6.79
C VAL A 223 22.45 -2.04 7.48
N ARG A 224 22.73 -0.83 8.01
CA ARG A 224 21.71 0.02 8.62
C ARG A 224 20.63 0.40 7.61
N VAL A 225 21.01 0.97 6.47
CA VAL A 225 20.05 1.42 5.43
C VAL A 225 19.21 0.26 4.90
N GLN A 226 19.81 -0.91 4.64
CA GLN A 226 19.06 -2.08 4.18
C GLN A 226 18.06 -2.57 5.24
N THR A 227 18.42 -2.51 6.52
CA THR A 227 17.54 -2.92 7.63
C THR A 227 16.38 -1.95 7.80
N GLU A 228 16.64 -0.65 7.79
CA GLU A 228 15.61 0.40 7.87
C GLU A 228 14.65 0.31 6.68
N PHE A 229 15.19 0.17 5.46
CA PHE A 229 14.38 0.00 4.25
C PHE A 229 13.49 -1.25 4.33
N ARG A 230 14.04 -2.38 4.76
CA ARG A 230 13.28 -3.63 4.95
C ARG A 230 12.10 -3.43 5.89
N GLN A 231 12.32 -2.73 7.01
CA GLN A 231 11.27 -2.46 7.98
C GLN A 231 10.16 -1.60 7.35
N LEU A 232 10.53 -0.52 6.65
CA LEU A 232 9.56 0.36 6.00
C LEU A 232 8.75 -0.37 4.92
N VAL A 233 9.37 -1.22 4.10
CA VAL A 233 8.65 -2.03 3.10
C VAL A 233 7.63 -2.97 3.76
N ASN A 234 8.00 -3.61 4.86
CA ASN A 234 7.05 -4.44 5.60
C ASN A 234 5.88 -3.62 6.16
N GLU A 235 6.15 -2.43 6.71
CA GLU A 235 5.11 -1.51 7.19
C GLU A 235 4.20 -1.03 6.03
N MET A 236 4.74 -0.77 4.84
CA MET A 236 3.96 -0.44 3.64
C MET A 236 3.02 -1.58 3.25
N ILE A 237 3.53 -2.83 3.21
CA ILE A 237 2.73 -4.01 2.87
C ILE A 237 1.61 -4.21 3.88
N GLU A 238 1.93 -4.18 5.19
CA GLU A 238 0.93 -4.34 6.25
C GLU A 238 -0.16 -3.26 6.15
N LEU A 239 0.25 -2.00 5.96
CA LEU A 239 -0.69 -0.88 5.89
C LEU A 239 -1.57 -0.92 4.64
N SER A 240 -1.03 -1.39 3.51
CA SER A 240 -1.77 -1.53 2.23
C SER A 240 -2.82 -2.62 2.28
N LEU A 241 -2.55 -3.70 3.02
CA LEU A 241 -3.45 -4.85 3.15
C LEU A 241 -4.51 -4.63 4.23
N LYS A 242 -4.36 -3.60 5.07
CA LYS A 242 -5.28 -3.32 6.17
C LYS A 242 -6.59 -2.74 5.64
N PRO A 243 -7.76 -3.31 5.99
CA PRO A 243 -9.05 -2.73 5.63
C PRO A 243 -9.18 -1.30 6.17
N ASN A 244 -9.51 -0.38 5.28
CA ASN A 244 -9.65 1.04 5.59
C ASN A 244 -11.07 1.52 5.24
N VAL A 245 -11.77 2.07 6.23
CA VAL A 245 -13.13 2.60 6.09
C VAL A 245 -13.18 3.71 5.03
N SER A 246 -12.14 4.51 4.90
CA SER A 246 -12.07 5.57 3.90
C SER A 246 -12.07 5.04 2.46
N ASP A 247 -11.53 3.84 2.23
CA ASP A 247 -11.52 3.20 0.89
C ASP A 247 -12.93 2.69 0.52
N PHE A 248 -13.72 2.24 1.50
CA PHE A 248 -15.11 1.80 1.28
C PHE A 248 -16.11 2.97 1.27
N PHE A 249 -15.80 4.07 1.95
CA PHE A 249 -16.67 5.23 2.11
C PHE A 249 -15.89 6.53 1.85
N PRO A 250 -15.78 6.97 0.59
CA PRO A 250 -14.94 8.14 0.23
C PRO A 250 -15.32 9.46 0.92
N VAL A 251 -16.56 9.60 1.39
CA VAL A 251 -17.01 10.76 2.16
C VAL A 251 -16.25 10.87 3.50
N LEU A 252 -15.74 9.76 4.02
CA LEU A 252 -15.01 9.68 5.27
C LEU A 252 -13.49 9.87 5.12
N THR A 253 -12.96 9.95 3.90
CA THR A 253 -11.52 10.08 3.63
C THR A 253 -10.89 11.26 4.35
N ARG A 254 -11.58 12.42 4.41
CA ARG A 254 -11.07 13.63 5.09
C ARG A 254 -10.77 13.44 6.58
N PHE A 255 -11.40 12.46 7.23
CA PHE A 255 -11.27 12.28 8.69
C PHE A 255 -10.14 11.32 9.08
N ASP A 256 -9.61 10.52 8.15
CA ASP A 256 -8.59 9.48 8.43
C ASP A 256 -8.88 8.70 9.73
N LEU A 257 -10.09 8.12 9.83
CA LEU A 257 -10.63 7.57 11.08
C LEU A 257 -9.74 6.49 11.72
N GLN A 258 -8.94 5.79 10.91
CA GLN A 258 -8.02 4.74 11.35
C GLN A 258 -6.56 5.21 11.43
N GLY A 259 -6.27 6.47 11.10
CA GLY A 259 -4.92 7.02 11.05
C GLY A 259 -4.03 6.39 9.96
N ILE A 260 -4.62 5.77 8.94
CA ILE A 260 -3.92 5.02 7.91
C ILE A 260 -3.18 5.99 6.98
N GLU A 261 -3.83 7.07 6.54
CA GLU A 261 -3.21 8.06 5.66
C GLU A 261 -2.04 8.75 6.38
N LYS A 262 -2.24 9.13 7.65
CA LYS A 262 -1.18 9.73 8.48
C LYS A 262 0.03 8.80 8.65
N LYS A 263 -0.19 7.51 8.88
CA LYS A 263 0.89 6.51 8.98
C LYS A 263 1.62 6.34 7.65
N ALA A 264 0.87 6.23 6.54
CA ALA A 264 1.44 6.11 5.20
C ALA A 264 2.33 7.33 4.84
N LYS A 265 1.89 8.55 5.18
CA LYS A 265 2.69 9.76 5.01
C LYS A 265 3.97 9.75 5.84
N LYS A 266 3.93 9.23 7.07
CA LYS A 266 5.14 9.07 7.90
C LYS A 266 6.12 8.10 7.24
N ILE A 267 5.63 6.96 6.77
CA ILE A 267 6.43 5.97 6.05
C ILE A 267 7.06 6.59 4.80
N LEU A 268 6.32 7.39 4.02
CA LEU A 268 6.86 8.12 2.87
C LEU A 268 8.04 9.01 3.26
N LEU A 269 7.95 9.75 4.38
CA LEU A 269 9.00 10.65 4.82
C LEU A 269 10.29 9.90 5.20
N GLU A 270 10.17 8.78 5.92
CA GLU A 270 11.32 7.95 6.27
C GLU A 270 11.93 7.28 5.02
N MET A 271 11.09 6.84 4.09
CA MET A 271 11.55 6.26 2.83
C MET A 271 12.26 7.32 1.96
N ASP A 272 11.70 8.53 1.88
CA ASP A 272 12.31 9.65 1.15
C ASP A 272 13.67 10.03 1.73
N ARG A 273 13.81 9.98 3.06
CA ARG A 273 15.09 10.18 3.75
C ARG A 273 16.13 9.14 3.33
N ILE A 274 15.76 7.85 3.27
CA ILE A 274 16.66 6.79 2.79
C ILE A 274 17.07 7.07 1.34
N PHE A 275 16.11 7.34 0.45
CA PHE A 275 16.42 7.60 -0.96
C PHE A 275 17.32 8.83 -1.13
N ASN A 276 17.06 9.92 -0.41
CA ASN A 276 17.93 11.10 -0.44
C ASN A 276 19.35 10.76 0.01
N CYS A 277 19.50 10.01 1.12
CA CYS A 277 20.80 9.57 1.61
C CYS A 277 21.57 8.78 0.55
N VAL A 278 20.91 7.81 -0.09
CA VAL A 278 21.52 6.98 -1.15
C VAL A 278 21.90 7.85 -2.36
N ILE A 279 21.02 8.74 -2.80
CA ILE A 279 21.26 9.63 -3.95
C ILE A 279 22.43 10.57 -3.66
N ASP A 280 22.46 11.20 -2.49
CA ASP A 280 23.52 12.14 -2.10
C ASP A 280 24.87 11.42 -1.99
N GLU A 281 24.91 10.20 -1.44
CA GLU A 281 26.13 9.39 -1.38
C GLU A 281 26.63 9.04 -2.79
N HIS A 282 25.74 8.69 -3.71
CA HIS A 282 26.08 8.43 -5.11
C HIS A 282 26.73 9.64 -5.78
N LEU A 283 26.07 10.80 -5.68
CA LEU A 283 26.56 12.04 -6.28
C LEU A 283 27.94 12.40 -5.70
N ASN A 284 28.15 12.22 -4.40
CA ASN A 284 29.43 12.47 -3.75
C ASN A 284 30.55 11.53 -4.22
N LEU A 285 30.24 10.27 -4.54
CA LEU A 285 31.20 9.32 -5.10
C LEU A 285 31.65 9.74 -6.50
N ASP A 286 30.72 10.19 -7.35
CA ASP A 286 31.03 10.69 -8.69
C ASP A 286 31.95 11.93 -8.65
N PHE A 287 31.72 12.85 -7.71
CA PHE A 287 32.62 14.01 -7.50
C PHE A 287 34.04 13.60 -7.11
N LYS A 288 34.20 12.56 -6.27
CA LYS A 288 35.51 12.07 -5.80
C LYS A 288 36.21 11.17 -6.82
N SER A 289 35.46 10.48 -7.68
CA SER A 289 35.96 9.42 -8.58
C SER A 289 36.46 9.90 -9.94
N ASN A 290 36.56 11.23 -10.18
CA ASN A 290 37.15 11.80 -11.40
C ASN A 290 38.61 11.36 -11.69
N ALA A 291 39.23 10.52 -10.85
CA ALA A 291 40.59 10.01 -11.03
C ALA A 291 40.71 8.51 -11.39
N HIS A 292 39.68 7.66 -11.28
CA HIS A 292 39.81 6.25 -11.68
C HIS A 292 38.50 5.61 -12.14
N LYS A 293 38.34 5.56 -13.45
CA LYS A 293 37.25 4.90 -14.19
C LYS A 293 37.45 3.38 -14.19
N LEU A 294 37.35 2.72 -13.04
CA LEU A 294 37.47 1.26 -12.96
C LEU A 294 36.20 0.61 -12.38
N ARG A 295 35.26 0.32 -13.30
CA ARG A 295 34.32 -0.81 -13.28
C ARG A 295 33.83 -1.26 -11.89
N SER A 296 32.88 -0.51 -11.33
CA SER A 296 31.78 -1.10 -10.59
C SER A 296 30.67 -1.41 -11.60
N THR A 297 29.99 -2.55 -11.49
CA THR A 297 28.74 -2.79 -12.23
C THR A 297 27.82 -1.57 -12.06
N GLU A 298 27.34 -0.96 -13.15
CA GLU A 298 26.39 0.15 -13.06
C GLU A 298 25.11 -0.37 -12.37
N ASP A 299 24.74 0.24 -11.25
CA ASP A 299 23.48 -0.05 -10.56
C ASP A 299 22.33 0.75 -11.18
N PHE A 300 21.10 0.37 -10.87
CA PHE A 300 19.92 0.99 -11.48
C PHE A 300 19.79 2.47 -11.12
N LEU A 301 20.18 2.87 -9.91
CA LEU A 301 20.21 4.26 -9.50
C LEU A 301 21.11 5.11 -10.40
N GLN A 302 22.32 4.62 -10.72
CA GLN A 302 23.23 5.32 -11.63
C GLN A 302 22.59 5.56 -13.00
N PHE A 303 21.87 4.57 -13.52
CA PHE A 303 21.15 4.70 -14.78
C PHE A 303 20.04 5.77 -14.68
N LEU A 304 19.24 5.75 -13.61
CA LEU A 304 18.16 6.72 -13.41
C LEU A 304 18.71 8.14 -13.28
N LEU A 305 19.81 8.36 -12.56
CA LEU A 305 20.45 9.67 -12.41
C LEU A 305 20.88 10.24 -13.77
N LYS A 306 21.52 9.42 -14.63
CA LYS A 306 21.83 9.82 -16.02
C LYS A 306 20.59 10.24 -16.82
N LEU A 307 19.42 9.65 -16.56
CA LEU A 307 18.16 10.07 -17.20
C LEU A 307 17.61 11.39 -16.64
N THR A 308 17.93 11.76 -15.39
CA THR A 308 17.52 13.05 -14.83
C THR A 308 18.24 14.23 -15.47
N GLU A 309 19.47 14.02 -15.94
CA GLU A 309 20.35 15.01 -16.58
C GLU A 309 20.04 15.24 -18.07
N LYS A 310 19.28 14.35 -18.71
CA LYS A 310 18.94 14.48 -20.14
C LYS A 310 18.03 15.68 -20.41
N HIS A 311 18.31 16.40 -21.50
CA HIS A 311 17.51 17.54 -21.96
C HIS A 311 16.23 17.14 -22.71
N ASP A 312 16.13 15.91 -23.23
CA ASP A 312 14.95 15.44 -23.95
C ASP A 312 13.81 15.08 -22.99
N LEU A 313 12.72 15.85 -23.04
CA LEU A 313 11.54 15.67 -22.20
C LEU A 313 10.89 14.29 -22.35
N LYS A 314 11.06 13.61 -23.50
CA LYS A 314 10.49 12.28 -23.72
C LYS A 314 11.21 11.18 -22.95
N THR A 315 12.47 11.39 -22.59
CA THR A 315 13.31 10.41 -21.89
C THR A 315 13.72 10.85 -20.48
N ARG A 316 13.49 12.12 -20.14
CA ARG A 316 13.77 12.68 -18.82
C ARG A 316 12.87 12.07 -17.74
N VAL A 317 13.51 11.76 -16.61
CA VAL A 317 12.86 11.30 -15.38
C VAL A 317 12.99 12.41 -14.33
N THR A 318 11.90 12.72 -13.62
CA THR A 318 11.94 13.67 -12.50
C THR A 318 12.45 12.99 -11.23
N MET A 319 12.94 13.77 -10.25
CA MET A 319 13.41 13.19 -8.98
C MET A 319 12.33 12.38 -8.25
N THR A 320 11.07 12.84 -8.29
CA THR A 320 9.94 12.08 -7.75
C THR A 320 9.72 10.76 -8.47
N GLN A 321 9.84 10.73 -9.80
CA GLN A 321 9.69 9.49 -10.59
C GLN A 321 10.87 8.53 -10.36
N LEU A 322 12.09 9.05 -10.20
CA LEU A 322 13.26 8.26 -9.85
C LEU A 322 13.03 7.55 -8.52
N LYS A 323 12.64 8.30 -7.47
CA LYS A 323 12.34 7.72 -6.16
C LYS A 323 11.17 6.75 -6.19
N ALA A 324 10.12 7.06 -6.95
CA ALA A 324 9.00 6.15 -7.14
C ALA A 324 9.35 4.86 -7.89
N LEU A 325 10.42 4.86 -8.71
CA LEU A 325 10.96 3.67 -9.37
C LEU A 325 11.88 2.82 -8.46
N LEU A 326 12.42 3.41 -7.40
CA LEU A 326 13.23 2.71 -6.39
C LEU A 326 12.37 2.06 -5.28
N LEU A 327 11.08 2.40 -5.23
CA LEU A 327 10.11 1.89 -4.28
C LEU A 327 9.56 0.53 -4.72
#